data_AF-A0A952W719-F1
#
_entry.id   AF-A0A952W719-F1
#
_cell.length_a   1.000
_cell.length_b   1.000
_cell.length_c   1.000
_cell.angle_alpha   90.00
_cell.angle_beta   90.00
_cell.angle_gamma   90.00
#
_symmetry.space_group_name_H-M   'P 1'
#
loop_
_entity.id
_entity.type
_entity.pdbx_description
1 polymer ?
#
loop_
_entity_poly.entity_id
_entity_poly.type
_entity_poly.pdbx_seq_one_letter_code
_entity_poly.pdbx_strand_id
1 'polypeptide(L)'
;MECDMAPSARRRAFTLIELLVVIAIVAILMGIMLPSLAKARKGAKRATCFNNLATLGRAAGSYNVEFSDKIPAYSWRRNMSYQSRYPDLNNAPTDSRAMMDQCIYILRERAGRTDLPRMTDRIPTRHYSHLVLNDFLAQRLPETGMACPEDDVLLEWQRDPVDFSPRPPSTRPYQDIWPYSSSYQIVPAAWSPDARKGSVTTYTQVEYDHNLMWVGSGRLGDRRMADVIFPSQKVLYFDYFDRHSGRKPMFYGYAQAVSSLLFFDGSVSMHRSSETNRGFLPDSPQSAGWTNYSYAPNILGFEPPTLSGRPTDPVIGYYRWTRGGLRGIDVNGREINTSRWR
;
A
#
# COMPACT_ATOMS: atom_id res chain seq x y z
N MET A 1 -68.60 33.47 44.99
CA MET A 1 -67.91 32.72 43.92
C MET A 1 -66.72 33.58 43.51
N GLU A 2 -65.65 33.52 44.29
CA GLU A 2 -64.41 34.25 44.04
C GLU A 2 -63.50 33.36 43.17
N CYS A 3 -63.07 33.90 42.02
CA CYS A 3 -62.09 33.28 41.15
C CYS A 3 -60.69 33.67 41.63
N ASP A 4 -59.98 32.76 42.28
CA ASP A 4 -58.56 32.87 42.57
C ASP A 4 -57.75 32.88 41.26
N MET A 5 -57.25 34.05 40.86
CA MET A 5 -56.25 34.16 39.79
C MET A 5 -54.88 33.78 40.34
N ALA A 6 -54.47 32.54 40.11
CA ALA A 6 -53.11 32.09 40.38
C ALA A 6 -52.10 33.00 39.62
N PRO A 7 -51.02 33.47 40.27
CA PRO A 7 -50.06 34.37 39.64
C PRO A 7 -49.39 33.68 38.46
N SER A 8 -49.52 34.27 37.27
CA SER A 8 -48.81 33.77 36.08
C SER A 8 -47.31 33.84 36.33
N ALA A 9 -46.63 32.70 36.29
CA ALA A 9 -45.18 32.65 36.41
C ALA A 9 -44.57 33.48 35.28
N ARG A 10 -44.01 34.65 35.62
CA ARG A 10 -43.34 35.55 34.66
C ARG A 10 -42.31 34.73 33.89
N ARG A 11 -42.53 34.52 32.59
CA ARG A 11 -41.52 33.94 31.70
C ARG A 11 -40.31 34.87 31.72
N ARG A 12 -39.17 34.39 32.23
CA ARG A 12 -37.91 35.13 32.20
C ARG A 12 -37.51 35.33 30.73
N ALA A 13 -37.58 36.55 30.25
CA ALA A 13 -37.03 36.91 28.95
C ALA A 13 -35.50 36.96 29.07
N PHE A 14 -34.80 36.21 28.22
CA PHE A 14 -33.34 36.23 28.14
C PHE A 14 -32.89 37.60 27.65
N THR A 15 -31.90 38.20 28.32
CA THR A 15 -31.29 39.44 27.84
C THR A 15 -30.31 39.13 26.71
N LEU A 16 -30.13 40.09 25.79
CA LEU A 16 -29.15 39.98 24.70
C LEU A 16 -27.73 39.76 25.23
N ILE A 17 -27.41 40.35 26.38
CA ILE A 17 -26.11 40.23 27.03
C ILE A 17 -25.88 38.79 27.54
N GLU A 18 -26.86 38.17 28.19
CA GLU A 18 -26.74 36.79 28.67
C GLU A 18 -26.50 35.82 27.51
N LEU A 19 -27.20 36.00 26.39
CA LEU A 19 -26.96 35.20 25.18
C LEU A 19 -25.54 35.43 24.62
N LEU A 20 -25.10 36.68 24.55
CA LEU A 20 -23.80 37.05 23.98
C LEU A 20 -22.63 36.50 24.81
N VAL A 21 -22.74 36.49 26.14
CA VAL A 21 -21.72 35.89 27.02
C VAL A 21 -21.66 34.38 26.83
N VAL A 22 -22.80 33.69 26.69
CA VAL A 22 -22.82 32.24 26.49
C VAL A 22 -22.15 31.85 25.18
N ILE A 23 -22.47 32.52 24.06
CA ILE A 23 -21.81 32.23 22.78
C ILE A 23 -20.32 32.55 22.83
N ALA A 24 -19.90 33.59 23.55
CA ALA A 24 -18.49 33.93 23.73
C ALA A 24 -17.74 32.82 24.49
N ILE A 25 -18.32 32.30 25.58
CA ILE A 25 -17.74 31.19 26.33
C ILE A 25 -17.65 29.92 25.46
N VAL A 26 -18.72 29.57 24.73
CA VAL A 26 -18.71 28.40 23.82
C VAL A 26 -17.65 28.56 22.73
N ALA A 27 -17.51 29.75 22.15
CA ALA A 27 -16.49 30.04 21.15
C ALA A 27 -15.07 29.87 21.69
N ILE A 28 -14.79 30.36 22.91
CA ILE A 28 -13.49 30.18 23.58
C ILE A 28 -13.22 28.69 23.82
N LEU A 29 -14.19 27.96 24.37
CA LEU A 29 -14.05 26.52 24.65
C LEU A 29 -13.79 25.73 23.36
N MET A 30 -14.57 25.96 22.30
CA MET A 30 -14.37 25.33 21.00
C MET A 30 -13.01 25.70 20.39
N GLY A 31 -12.57 26.95 20.54
CA GLY A 31 -11.26 27.42 20.06
C GLY A 31 -10.10 26.61 20.63
N ILE A 32 -10.18 26.19 21.89
CA ILE A 32 -9.15 25.36 22.54
C ILE A 32 -9.29 23.87 22.17
N MET A 33 -10.51 23.37 21.97
CA MET A 33 -10.77 21.94 21.71
C MET A 33 -10.50 21.50 20.27
N LEU A 34 -10.76 22.34 19.27
CA LEU A 34 -10.58 22.01 17.84
C LEU A 34 -9.18 21.48 17.47
N PRO A 35 -8.06 22.11 17.88
CA PRO A 35 -6.72 21.60 17.55
C PRO A 35 -6.44 20.23 18.20
N SER A 36 -6.94 20.02 19.42
CA SER A 36 -6.82 18.73 20.12
C SER A 36 -7.58 17.63 19.39
N LEU A 37 -8.82 17.91 18.95
CA LEU A 37 -9.64 16.96 18.20
C LEU A 37 -9.02 16.59 16.85
N ALA A 38 -8.44 17.56 16.13
CA ALA A 38 -7.74 17.29 14.87
C ALA A 38 -6.55 16.33 15.06
N LYS A 39 -5.74 16.55 16.12
CA LYS A 39 -4.62 15.66 16.48
C LYS A 39 -5.12 14.27 16.87
N ALA A 40 -6.20 14.19 17.65
CA ALA A 40 -6.81 12.91 18.06
C ALA A 40 -7.33 12.13 16.86
N ARG A 41 -8.04 12.78 15.91
CA ARG A 41 -8.51 12.16 14.68
C ARG A 41 -7.36 11.62 13.82
N LYS A 42 -6.27 12.39 13.68
CA LYS A 42 -5.09 11.92 12.96
C LYS A 42 -4.43 10.71 13.64
N GLY A 43 -4.35 10.73 14.97
CA GLY A 43 -3.89 9.59 15.76
C GLY A 43 -4.75 8.34 15.56
N ALA A 44 -6.09 8.49 15.53
CA ALA A 44 -7.01 7.40 15.26
C ALA A 44 -6.85 6.83 13.84
N LYS A 45 -6.74 7.69 12.82
CA LYS A 45 -6.47 7.26 11.44
C LYS A 45 -5.17 6.48 11.32
N ARG A 46 -4.10 6.94 11.98
CA ARG A 46 -2.82 6.22 12.05
C ARG A 46 -2.97 4.85 12.74
N ALA A 47 -3.70 4.78 13.85
CA ALA A 47 -3.95 3.52 14.54
C ALA A 47 -4.72 2.52 13.65
N THR A 48 -5.72 2.99 12.91
CA THR A 48 -6.43 2.16 11.93
C THR A 48 -5.49 1.68 10.80
N CYS A 49 -4.62 2.55 10.28
CA CYS A 49 -3.60 2.15 9.30
C CYS A 49 -2.69 1.03 9.84
N PHE A 50 -2.26 1.14 11.10
CA PHE A 50 -1.45 0.12 11.76
C PHE A 50 -2.22 -1.19 11.92
N ASN A 51 -3.50 -1.13 12.27
CA ASN A 51 -4.37 -2.30 12.37
C ASN A 51 -4.60 -2.98 11.02
N ASN A 52 -4.74 -2.21 9.94
CA ASN A 52 -4.84 -2.73 8.56
C ASN A 52 -3.57 -3.52 8.18
N LEU A 53 -2.40 -2.92 8.38
CA LEU A 53 -1.10 -3.59 8.18
C LEU A 53 -0.96 -4.84 9.06
N ALA A 54 -1.29 -4.77 10.35
CA ALA A 54 -1.23 -5.92 11.23
C ALA A 54 -2.19 -7.05 10.78
N THR A 55 -3.34 -6.70 10.21
CA THR A 55 -4.28 -7.67 9.62
C THR A 55 -3.70 -8.34 8.39
N LEU A 56 -3.02 -7.58 7.51
CA LEU A 56 -2.25 -8.16 6.40
C LEU A 56 -1.15 -9.11 6.89
N GLY A 57 -0.44 -8.75 7.96
CA GLY A 57 0.60 -9.60 8.57
C GLY A 57 0.03 -10.91 9.11
N ARG A 58 -1.10 -10.86 9.82
CA ARG A 58 -1.79 -12.07 10.28
C ARG A 58 -2.29 -12.92 9.12
N ALA A 59 -2.86 -12.31 8.07
CA ALA A 59 -3.29 -13.02 6.88
C ALA A 59 -2.11 -13.71 6.17
N ALA A 60 -0.96 -13.04 6.06
CA ALA A 60 0.26 -13.62 5.51
C ALA A 60 0.80 -14.78 6.37
N GLY A 61 0.73 -14.67 7.69
CA GLY A 61 1.09 -15.76 8.61
C GLY A 61 0.12 -16.94 8.58
N SER A 62 -1.17 -16.73 8.33
CA SER A 62 -2.09 -17.84 8.09
C SER A 62 -1.81 -18.49 6.72
N TYR A 63 -1.53 -17.68 5.71
CA TYR A 63 -1.22 -18.14 4.36
C TYR A 63 0.03 -19.01 4.31
N ASN A 64 1.14 -18.62 4.96
CA ASN A 64 2.36 -19.43 4.87
C ASN A 64 2.20 -20.81 5.52
N VAL A 65 1.42 -20.91 6.61
CA VAL A 65 1.11 -22.20 7.25
C VAL A 65 0.39 -23.14 6.29
N GLU A 66 -0.59 -22.64 5.54
CA GLU A 66 -1.38 -23.46 4.61
C GLU A 66 -0.65 -23.76 3.29
N PHE A 67 0.18 -22.82 2.81
CA PHE A 67 0.85 -22.91 1.51
C PHE A 67 2.32 -23.33 1.58
N SER A 68 2.67 -24.23 2.52
CA SER A 68 4.02 -24.82 2.64
C SER A 68 5.12 -23.76 2.79
N ASP A 69 4.93 -22.88 3.76
CA ASP A 69 5.82 -21.79 4.14
C ASP A 69 6.01 -20.69 3.08
N LYS A 70 5.16 -20.64 2.05
CA LYS A 70 5.27 -19.63 1.00
C LYS A 70 4.84 -18.25 1.47
N ILE A 71 5.58 -17.25 1.01
CA ILE A 71 5.16 -15.85 1.11
C ILE A 71 4.01 -15.61 0.12
N PRO A 72 2.95 -14.85 0.48
CA PRO A 72 1.83 -14.59 -0.41
C PRO A 72 2.27 -13.99 -1.76
N ALA A 73 1.98 -14.73 -2.83
CA ALA A 73 2.26 -14.32 -4.19
C ALA A 73 1.36 -15.05 -5.19
N TYR A 74 1.23 -14.48 -6.38
CA TYR A 74 0.54 -15.14 -7.48
C TYR A 74 1.22 -16.46 -7.82
N SER A 75 0.44 -17.53 -7.79
CA SER A 75 0.85 -18.92 -7.95
C SER A 75 0.74 -19.42 -9.40
N TRP A 76 -0.02 -18.73 -10.26
CA TRP A 76 -0.11 -19.11 -11.67
C TRP A 76 1.24 -18.91 -12.38
N ARG A 77 1.67 -19.94 -13.10
CA ARG A 77 2.80 -20.10 -14.03
C ARG A 77 2.38 -20.37 -15.48
N ARG A 78 3.31 -20.16 -16.41
CA ARG A 78 3.18 -20.61 -17.80
C ARG A 78 3.03 -22.14 -17.88
N ASN A 79 2.37 -22.63 -18.93
CA ASN A 79 2.20 -24.06 -19.22
C ASN A 79 1.49 -24.89 -18.14
N MET A 80 0.89 -24.27 -17.13
CA MET A 80 -0.06 -24.93 -16.25
C MET A 80 -1.46 -24.79 -16.83
N SER A 81 -2.25 -25.86 -16.77
CA SER A 81 -3.65 -25.83 -17.18
C SER A 81 -4.51 -25.24 -16.06
N TYR A 82 -4.83 -23.95 -16.16
CA TYR A 82 -5.90 -23.34 -15.38
C TYR A 82 -7.21 -23.61 -16.11
N GLN A 83 -8.15 -24.28 -15.46
CA GLN A 83 -9.53 -24.33 -15.94
C GLN A 83 -10.32 -23.25 -15.22
N SER A 84 -10.01 -21.99 -15.53
CA SER A 84 -10.89 -20.91 -15.08
C SER A 84 -12.15 -20.89 -15.94
N ARG A 85 -13.25 -20.39 -15.37
CA ARG A 85 -14.50 -20.13 -16.10
C ARG A 85 -14.37 -19.03 -17.17
N TYR A 86 -13.22 -18.36 -17.24
CA TYR A 86 -12.93 -17.27 -18.16
C TYR A 86 -11.91 -17.73 -19.21
N PRO A 87 -12.36 -18.11 -20.43
CA PRO A 87 -11.47 -18.68 -21.43
C PRO A 87 -10.30 -17.77 -21.82
N ASP A 88 -10.46 -16.45 -21.72
CA ASP A 88 -9.41 -15.47 -22.02
C ASP A 88 -8.24 -15.49 -21.04
N LEU A 89 -8.42 -16.06 -19.84
CA LEU A 89 -7.39 -16.18 -18.80
C LEU A 89 -6.68 -17.54 -18.83
N ASN A 90 -7.14 -18.48 -19.66
CA ASN A 90 -6.57 -19.81 -19.77
C ASN A 90 -5.40 -19.77 -20.79
N ASN A 91 -4.29 -20.44 -20.50
CA ASN A 91 -3.09 -20.58 -21.36
C ASN A 91 -2.19 -19.33 -21.46
N ALA A 92 -1.55 -18.98 -20.34
CA ALA A 92 -0.56 -17.90 -20.33
C ALA A 92 0.77 -18.32 -21.01
N PRO A 93 1.28 -17.54 -22.00
CA PRO A 93 2.55 -17.82 -22.69
C PRO A 93 3.80 -17.54 -21.84
N THR A 94 3.68 -16.74 -20.77
CA THR A 94 4.78 -16.37 -19.88
C THR A 94 4.33 -16.37 -18.42
N ASP A 95 5.27 -16.49 -17.47
CA ASP A 95 4.94 -16.45 -16.03
C ASP A 95 4.37 -15.09 -15.62
N SER A 96 4.93 -13.99 -16.16
CA SER A 96 4.39 -12.64 -15.98
C SER A 96 2.94 -12.56 -16.46
N ARG A 97 2.61 -13.23 -17.57
CA ARG A 97 1.25 -13.27 -18.07
C ARG A 97 0.34 -14.10 -17.17
N ALA A 98 0.79 -15.26 -16.72
CA ALA A 98 0.02 -16.13 -15.83
C ALA A 98 -0.35 -15.39 -14.52
N MET A 99 0.58 -14.60 -13.99
CA MET A 99 0.35 -13.75 -12.82
C MET A 99 -0.69 -12.65 -13.07
N MET A 100 -0.63 -11.95 -14.21
CA MET A 100 -1.65 -10.95 -14.58
C MET A 100 -3.04 -11.61 -14.74
N ASP A 101 -3.08 -12.80 -15.34
CA ASP A 101 -4.32 -13.55 -15.55
C ASP A 101 -4.92 -14.00 -14.21
N GLN A 102 -4.10 -14.44 -13.26
CA GLN A 102 -4.57 -14.75 -11.90
C GLN A 102 -5.11 -13.52 -11.18
N CYS A 103 -4.46 -12.36 -11.31
CA CYS A 103 -4.95 -11.11 -10.75
C CYS A 103 -6.36 -10.79 -11.25
N ILE A 104 -6.58 -10.86 -12.57
CA ILE A 104 -7.90 -10.63 -13.16
C ILE A 104 -8.91 -11.71 -12.75
N TYR A 105 -8.49 -12.97 -12.68
CA TYR A 105 -9.34 -14.05 -12.17
C TYR A 105 -9.87 -13.72 -10.77
N ILE A 106 -8.98 -13.38 -9.83
CA ILE A 106 -9.36 -13.02 -8.46
C ILE A 106 -10.31 -11.82 -8.46
N LEU A 107 -10.00 -10.77 -9.24
CA LEU A 107 -10.86 -9.59 -9.33
C LEU A 107 -12.26 -9.93 -9.85
N ARG A 108 -12.36 -10.70 -10.94
CA ARG A 108 -13.67 -11.08 -11.51
C ARG A 108 -14.49 -11.93 -10.54
N GLU A 109 -13.86 -12.87 -9.85
CA GLU A 109 -14.56 -13.74 -8.87
C GLU A 109 -14.94 -13.00 -7.59
N ARG A 110 -14.00 -12.25 -6.98
CA ARG A 110 -14.21 -11.63 -5.65
C ARG A 110 -14.93 -10.29 -5.71
N ALA A 111 -14.84 -9.56 -6.83
CA ALA A 111 -15.63 -8.34 -7.05
C ALA A 111 -16.96 -8.60 -7.77
N GLY A 112 -17.19 -9.81 -8.30
CA GLY A 112 -18.37 -10.13 -9.10
C GLY A 112 -18.46 -9.37 -10.43
N ARG A 113 -17.32 -8.88 -10.93
CA ARG A 113 -17.22 -8.04 -12.13
C ARG A 113 -16.60 -8.79 -13.29
N THR A 114 -17.42 -9.59 -14.00
CA THR A 114 -16.96 -10.40 -15.14
C THR A 114 -16.54 -9.57 -16.35
N ASP A 115 -16.92 -8.30 -16.38
CA ASP A 115 -16.62 -7.31 -17.40
C ASP A 115 -15.20 -6.73 -17.30
N LEU A 116 -14.48 -6.98 -16.20
CA LEU A 116 -13.12 -6.44 -16.04
C LEU A 116 -12.20 -6.93 -17.17
N PRO A 117 -11.51 -6.01 -17.86
CA PRO A 117 -10.65 -6.33 -18.97
C PRO A 117 -9.40 -7.08 -18.51
N ARG A 118 -8.82 -7.87 -19.42
CA ARG A 118 -7.56 -8.57 -19.14
C ARG A 118 -6.42 -7.54 -18.96
N MET A 119 -5.68 -7.62 -17.85
CA MET A 119 -4.53 -6.75 -17.58
C MET A 119 -3.43 -6.99 -18.61
N THR A 120 -2.80 -5.95 -19.16
CA THR A 120 -1.62 -6.06 -20.03
C THR A 120 -0.49 -5.15 -19.53
N ASP A 121 0.75 -5.48 -19.86
CA ASP A 121 1.93 -4.63 -19.69
C ASP A 121 2.18 -4.11 -18.25
N ARG A 122 1.73 -4.83 -17.22
CA ARG A 122 1.85 -4.40 -15.82
C ARG A 122 2.11 -5.56 -14.87
N ILE A 123 2.98 -5.35 -13.89
CA ILE A 123 3.19 -6.30 -12.80
C ILE A 123 2.18 -6.02 -11.68
N PRO A 124 1.20 -6.92 -11.42
CA PRO A 124 0.15 -6.68 -10.44
C PRO A 124 0.65 -6.59 -8.99
N THR A 125 1.77 -7.23 -8.62
CA THR A 125 2.25 -7.32 -7.23
C THR A 125 2.48 -5.97 -6.53
N ARG A 126 2.66 -4.86 -7.28
CA ARG A 126 2.85 -3.53 -6.67
C ARG A 126 1.62 -3.06 -5.88
N HIS A 127 0.45 -3.07 -6.50
CA HIS A 127 -0.78 -2.52 -5.91
C HIS A 127 -1.84 -3.59 -5.65
N TYR A 128 -1.65 -4.79 -6.18
CA TYR A 128 -2.63 -5.87 -6.16
C TYR A 128 -2.08 -7.15 -5.52
N SER A 129 -0.91 -7.12 -4.88
CA SER A 129 -0.38 -8.30 -4.15
C SER A 129 -1.32 -8.78 -3.04
N HIS A 130 -2.02 -7.85 -2.39
CA HIS A 130 -3.01 -8.14 -1.37
C HIS A 130 -4.15 -9.04 -1.86
N LEU A 131 -4.48 -9.01 -3.16
CA LEU A 131 -5.56 -9.84 -3.73
C LEU A 131 -5.38 -11.33 -3.48
N VAL A 132 -4.14 -11.82 -3.42
CA VAL A 132 -3.85 -13.22 -3.09
C VAL A 132 -4.35 -13.57 -1.69
N LEU A 133 -4.19 -12.64 -0.73
CA LEU A 133 -4.68 -12.81 0.63
C LEU A 133 -6.20 -12.66 0.70
N ASN A 134 -6.80 -11.72 -0.04
CA ASN A 134 -8.26 -11.60 -0.09
C ASN A 134 -8.90 -12.85 -0.70
N ASP A 135 -8.31 -13.41 -1.75
CA ASP A 135 -8.78 -14.66 -2.36
C ASP A 135 -8.67 -15.83 -1.39
N PHE A 136 -7.53 -15.96 -0.72
CA PHE A 136 -7.31 -16.95 0.32
C PHE A 136 -8.35 -16.87 1.44
N LEU A 137 -8.63 -15.66 1.94
CA LEU A 137 -9.63 -15.41 2.99
C LEU A 137 -11.07 -15.38 2.46
N ALA A 138 -11.28 -15.64 1.18
CA ALA A 138 -12.57 -15.56 0.50
C ALA A 138 -13.33 -14.23 0.69
N GLN A 139 -12.59 -13.12 0.78
CA GLN A 139 -13.15 -11.78 0.98
C GLN A 139 -13.77 -11.21 -0.30
N ARG A 140 -14.82 -10.39 -0.13
CA ARG A 140 -15.40 -9.62 -1.24
C ARG A 140 -14.54 -8.39 -1.52
N LEU A 141 -14.50 -7.98 -2.79
CA LEU A 141 -13.74 -6.81 -3.22
C LEU A 141 -14.65 -5.67 -3.70
N PRO A 142 -14.27 -4.39 -3.50
CA PRO A 142 -13.05 -3.95 -2.82
C PRO A 142 -13.12 -4.12 -1.29
N GLU A 143 -11.96 -4.37 -0.66
CA GLU A 143 -11.85 -4.50 0.79
C GLU A 143 -11.28 -3.21 1.39
N THR A 144 -12.08 -2.50 2.21
CA THR A 144 -11.69 -1.17 2.75
C THR A 144 -10.44 -1.23 3.62
N GLY A 145 -10.17 -2.37 4.28
CA GLY A 145 -8.94 -2.59 5.03
C GLY A 145 -7.66 -2.52 4.19
N MET A 146 -7.76 -2.51 2.85
CA MET A 146 -6.62 -2.41 1.94
C MET A 146 -6.24 -0.96 1.60
N ALA A 147 -7.05 0.01 2.02
CA ALA A 147 -6.78 1.43 1.85
C ALA A 147 -6.32 2.05 3.18
N CYS A 148 -5.36 2.96 3.11
CA CYS A 148 -4.98 3.79 4.24
C CYS A 148 -6.15 4.75 4.58
N PRO A 149 -6.49 4.99 5.85
CA PRO A 149 -7.56 5.94 6.24
C PRO A 149 -7.32 7.42 5.86
N GLU A 150 -6.13 7.74 5.37
CA GLU A 150 -5.76 9.04 4.79
C GLU A 150 -5.61 8.99 3.27
N ASP A 151 -5.93 7.87 2.63
CA ASP A 151 -6.00 7.73 1.17
C ASP A 151 -7.43 8.01 0.69
N ASP A 152 -7.83 9.29 0.77
CA ASP A 152 -9.21 9.70 0.50
C ASP A 152 -9.64 9.36 -0.93
N VAL A 153 -8.70 9.40 -1.90
CA VAL A 153 -8.94 9.07 -3.32
C VAL A 153 -9.28 7.59 -3.49
N LEU A 154 -8.44 6.69 -2.95
CA LEU A 154 -8.73 5.25 -3.06
C LEU A 154 -10.01 4.89 -2.30
N LEU A 155 -10.23 5.48 -1.14
CA LEU A 155 -11.46 5.26 -0.37
C LEU A 155 -12.70 5.73 -1.12
N GLU A 156 -12.62 6.84 -1.86
CA GLU A 156 -13.70 7.31 -2.73
C GLU A 156 -13.94 6.34 -3.89
N TRP A 157 -12.88 5.91 -4.57
CA TRP A 157 -12.97 4.90 -5.63
C TRP A 157 -13.60 3.58 -5.15
N GLN A 158 -13.29 3.16 -3.93
CA GLN A 158 -13.85 1.94 -3.34
C GLN A 158 -15.32 2.04 -2.97
N ARG A 159 -15.87 3.25 -2.77
CA ARG A 159 -17.31 3.44 -2.48
C ARG A 159 -18.18 3.15 -3.70
N ASP A 160 -17.72 3.56 -4.87
CA ASP A 160 -18.35 3.25 -6.14
C ASP A 160 -17.32 2.72 -7.15
N PRO A 161 -16.94 1.44 -7.06
CA PRO A 161 -15.91 0.86 -7.92
C PRO A 161 -16.34 0.68 -9.38
N VAL A 162 -17.61 0.96 -9.72
CA VAL A 162 -18.12 0.88 -11.10
C VAL A 162 -18.04 2.24 -11.76
N ASP A 163 -18.52 3.30 -11.09
CA ASP A 163 -18.55 4.67 -11.60
C ASP A 163 -17.63 5.62 -10.82
N PHE A 164 -16.44 5.12 -10.47
CA PHE A 164 -15.47 5.93 -9.73
C PHE A 164 -14.98 7.12 -10.55
N SER A 165 -14.83 8.24 -9.85
CA SER A 165 -14.31 9.49 -10.37
C SER A 165 -13.50 10.19 -9.27
N PRO A 166 -12.47 10.97 -9.62
CA PRO A 166 -11.86 11.10 -10.94
C PRO A 166 -11.10 9.85 -11.37
N ARG A 167 -11.06 9.56 -12.68
CA ARG A 167 -10.31 8.42 -13.23
C ARG A 167 -8.87 8.80 -13.55
N PRO A 168 -7.88 7.91 -13.34
CA PRO A 168 -6.51 8.13 -13.80
C PRO A 168 -6.40 8.37 -15.30
N PRO A 169 -5.50 9.26 -15.75
CA PRO A 169 -5.35 9.61 -17.15
C PRO A 169 -4.64 8.47 -17.87
N SER A 170 -5.37 7.58 -18.52
CA SER A 170 -4.94 6.98 -19.78
C SER A 170 -6.15 6.37 -20.51
N THR A 171 -5.90 5.88 -21.71
CA THR A 171 -6.89 5.26 -22.60
C THR A 171 -6.91 3.74 -22.48
N ARG A 172 -6.42 3.17 -21.37
CA ARG A 172 -6.13 1.73 -21.27
C ARG A 172 -7.06 1.04 -20.26
N PRO A 173 -7.68 -0.10 -20.64
CA PRO A 173 -8.70 -0.75 -19.82
C PRO A 173 -8.24 -1.22 -18.42
N TYR A 174 -6.95 -1.55 -18.24
CA TYR A 174 -6.44 -1.98 -16.92
C TYR A 174 -6.40 -0.87 -15.86
N GLN A 175 -6.79 0.35 -16.20
CA GLN A 175 -6.96 1.43 -15.22
C GLN A 175 -8.31 1.32 -14.51
N ASP A 176 -9.30 0.66 -15.08
CA ASP A 176 -10.61 0.54 -14.41
C ASP A 176 -10.56 -0.34 -13.14
N ILE A 177 -9.42 -0.96 -12.85
CA ILE A 177 -9.21 -1.79 -11.66
C ILE A 177 -8.60 -1.02 -10.47
N TRP A 178 -8.32 0.29 -10.61
CA TRP A 178 -7.77 1.13 -9.53
C TRP A 178 -8.57 1.10 -8.21
N PRO A 179 -9.92 1.02 -8.21
CA PRO A 179 -10.69 0.85 -6.97
C PRO A 179 -10.29 -0.39 -6.16
N TYR A 180 -9.78 -1.43 -6.82
CA TYR A 180 -9.37 -2.68 -6.20
C TYR A 180 -7.88 -2.71 -5.85
N SER A 181 -7.20 -1.57 -5.92
CA SER A 181 -5.81 -1.44 -5.49
C SER A 181 -5.69 -1.32 -3.97
N SER A 182 -4.46 -1.41 -3.47
CA SER A 182 -4.13 -1.15 -2.07
C SER A 182 -3.17 0.03 -1.93
N SER A 183 -3.33 0.80 -0.85
CA SER A 183 -2.35 1.79 -0.41
C SER A 183 -1.06 1.11 0.09
N TYR A 184 -1.14 -0.16 0.49
CA TYR A 184 -0.04 -0.96 1.00
C TYR A 184 0.59 -1.80 -0.10
N GLN A 185 1.90 -1.76 -0.20
CA GLN A 185 2.67 -2.51 -1.17
C GLN A 185 3.51 -3.58 -0.48
N ILE A 186 3.48 -4.81 -1.01
CA ILE A 186 4.44 -5.85 -0.62
C ILE A 186 5.82 -5.55 -1.22
N VAL A 187 6.89 -5.82 -0.46
CA VAL A 187 8.25 -5.61 -0.94
C VAL A 187 8.59 -6.50 -2.15
N PRO A 188 9.27 -5.99 -3.19
CA PRO A 188 9.71 -6.79 -4.32
C PRO A 188 10.50 -8.06 -3.99
N ALA A 189 11.36 -8.04 -2.97
CA ALA A 189 12.11 -9.23 -2.54
C ALA A 189 11.21 -10.40 -2.05
N ALA A 190 9.95 -10.12 -1.71
CA ALA A 190 8.96 -11.13 -1.29
C ALA A 190 8.45 -11.99 -2.46
N TRP A 191 8.54 -11.51 -3.70
CA TRP A 191 8.05 -12.23 -4.87
C TRP A 191 9.07 -12.35 -6.00
N SER A 192 10.11 -11.50 -6.06
CA SER A 192 11.22 -11.61 -7.02
C SER A 192 12.38 -12.43 -6.43
N PRO A 193 13.21 -13.09 -7.26
CA PRO A 193 14.50 -13.62 -6.81
C PRO A 193 15.38 -12.54 -6.17
N ASP A 194 16.22 -12.94 -5.21
CA ASP A 194 17.12 -12.03 -4.46
C ASP A 194 18.19 -11.39 -5.35
N ALA A 195 18.70 -12.17 -6.30
CA ALA A 195 19.78 -11.75 -7.18
C ALA A 195 19.79 -12.52 -8.51
N ARG A 196 20.42 -11.92 -9.52
CA ARG A 196 20.68 -12.61 -10.80
C ARG A 196 21.53 -13.86 -10.58
N LYS A 197 21.17 -14.96 -11.24
CA LYS A 197 21.92 -16.22 -11.24
C LYS A 197 22.20 -16.66 -12.68
N GLY A 198 23.44 -16.42 -13.13
CA GLY A 198 23.83 -16.72 -14.51
C GLY A 198 23.04 -15.89 -15.53
N SER A 199 22.33 -16.55 -16.45
CA SER A 199 21.43 -15.90 -17.43
C SER A 199 20.04 -15.58 -16.88
N VAL A 200 19.69 -16.08 -15.69
CA VAL A 200 18.38 -15.82 -15.05
C VAL A 200 18.43 -14.47 -14.35
N THR A 201 17.71 -13.49 -14.90
CA THR A 201 17.62 -12.12 -14.37
C THR A 201 16.46 -11.96 -13.40
N THR A 202 16.56 -10.94 -12.56
CA THR A 202 15.55 -10.54 -11.59
C THR A 202 14.64 -9.46 -12.17
N TYR A 203 13.61 -9.09 -11.42
CA TYR A 203 12.85 -7.89 -11.72
C TYR A 203 13.59 -6.70 -11.13
N THR A 204 13.76 -5.65 -11.93
CA THR A 204 14.47 -4.43 -11.52
C THR A 204 13.58 -3.21 -11.70
N GLN A 205 13.81 -2.17 -10.89
CA GLN A 205 13.12 -0.89 -11.05
C GLN A 205 13.65 -0.15 -12.28
N VAL A 206 12.75 0.42 -13.09
CA VAL A 206 13.14 1.29 -14.21
C VAL A 206 13.62 2.64 -13.65
N GLU A 207 14.72 3.15 -14.20
CA GLU A 207 15.39 4.35 -13.71
C GLU A 207 14.58 5.63 -13.92
N TYR A 208 13.80 5.76 -14.99
CA TYR A 208 13.10 7.01 -15.31
C TYR A 208 11.64 7.05 -14.85
N ASP A 209 11.12 5.98 -14.24
CA ASP A 209 9.70 5.90 -13.89
C ASP A 209 9.46 4.96 -12.70
N HIS A 210 9.05 5.53 -11.55
CA HIS A 210 8.73 4.80 -10.31
C HIS A 210 7.61 3.77 -10.49
N ASN A 211 6.80 3.93 -11.54
CA ASN A 211 5.72 3.04 -11.90
C ASN A 211 6.11 1.89 -12.84
N LEU A 212 7.35 1.80 -13.31
CA LEU A 212 7.76 0.71 -14.22
C LEU A 212 8.83 -0.20 -13.62
N MET A 213 8.82 -1.48 -14.02
CA MET A 213 9.85 -2.45 -13.67
C MET A 213 10.22 -3.26 -14.91
N TRP A 214 11.50 -3.56 -15.07
CA TRP A 214 11.95 -4.50 -16.08
C TRP A 214 11.58 -5.92 -15.68
N VAL A 215 11.04 -6.66 -16.65
CA VAL A 215 10.61 -8.04 -16.45
C VAL A 215 11.80 -8.96 -16.61
N GLY A 216 12.16 -9.65 -15.53
CA GLY A 216 13.22 -10.66 -15.54
C GLY A 216 12.75 -12.01 -16.09
N SER A 217 13.70 -12.95 -16.21
CA SER A 217 13.43 -14.35 -16.57
C SER A 217 13.33 -15.29 -15.36
N GLY A 218 13.57 -14.76 -14.15
CA GLY A 218 13.44 -15.51 -12.91
C GLY A 218 12.00 -15.81 -12.51
N ARG A 219 11.80 -16.97 -11.90
CA ARG A 219 10.49 -17.40 -11.41
C ARG A 219 10.03 -16.54 -10.22
N LEU A 220 8.79 -16.07 -10.28
CA LEU A 220 8.17 -15.24 -9.24
C LEU A 220 7.47 -16.07 -8.17
N GLY A 221 7.28 -15.52 -6.97
CA GLY A 221 6.33 -16.00 -5.96
C GLY A 221 6.64 -17.36 -5.31
N ASP A 222 7.85 -17.88 -5.47
CA ASP A 222 8.31 -19.14 -4.87
C ASP A 222 9.16 -18.90 -3.60
N ARG A 223 9.03 -17.71 -2.99
CA ARG A 223 9.79 -17.31 -1.81
C ARG A 223 9.16 -17.88 -0.55
N ARG A 224 9.98 -18.19 0.46
CA ARG A 224 9.52 -18.79 1.72
C ARG A 224 9.74 -17.87 2.90
N MET A 225 8.91 -17.95 3.94
CA MET A 225 9.13 -17.18 5.17
C MET A 225 10.44 -17.60 5.84
N ALA A 226 10.83 -18.88 5.74
CA ALA A 226 12.13 -19.36 6.21
C ALA A 226 13.34 -18.78 5.46
N ASP A 227 13.16 -18.15 4.28
CA ASP A 227 14.25 -17.43 3.60
C ASP A 227 14.60 -16.11 4.32
N VAL A 228 13.75 -15.65 5.23
CA VAL A 228 13.92 -14.38 5.97
C VAL A 228 14.70 -14.62 7.25
N ILE A 229 15.92 -14.09 7.30
CA ILE A 229 16.83 -14.29 8.45
C ILE A 229 16.56 -13.30 9.59
N PHE A 230 16.07 -12.09 9.27
CA PHE A 230 15.86 -11.01 10.23
C PHE A 230 14.39 -10.53 10.21
N PRO A 231 13.43 -11.35 10.65
CA PRO A 231 12.01 -11.08 10.43
C PRO A 231 11.50 -9.79 11.08
N SER A 232 12.06 -9.37 12.22
CA SER A 232 11.72 -8.11 12.89
C SER A 232 12.43 -6.87 12.32
N GLN A 233 13.36 -7.07 11.37
CA GLN A 233 14.14 -6.01 10.74
C GLN A 233 13.97 -5.97 9.21
N LYS A 234 13.26 -6.96 8.65
CA LYS A 234 12.93 -7.08 7.22
C LYS A 234 11.49 -6.63 7.00
N VAL A 235 11.30 -5.68 6.10
CA VAL A 235 9.97 -5.15 5.76
C VAL A 235 9.26 -6.15 4.85
N LEU A 236 7.99 -6.45 5.13
CA LEU A 236 7.09 -7.26 4.30
C LEU A 236 6.14 -6.37 3.49
N TYR A 237 5.39 -5.49 4.15
CA TYR A 237 4.55 -4.46 3.50
C TYR A 237 4.93 -3.07 3.98
N PHE A 238 4.69 -2.07 3.13
CA PHE A 238 4.84 -0.67 3.50
C PHE A 238 3.73 0.16 2.88
N ASP A 239 3.41 1.28 3.52
CA ASP A 239 2.55 2.28 2.94
C ASP A 239 3.29 3.05 1.82
N TYR A 240 2.70 3.09 0.62
CA TYR A 240 3.31 3.67 -0.57
C TYR A 240 3.56 5.18 -0.46
N PHE A 241 2.76 5.89 0.35
CA PHE A 241 3.00 7.29 0.67
C PHE A 241 3.03 7.48 2.19
N ASP A 242 3.93 8.33 2.67
CA ASP A 242 3.85 8.88 4.02
C ASP A 242 2.65 9.82 4.09
N ARG A 243 1.53 9.33 4.61
CA ARG A 243 0.30 10.12 4.81
C ARG A 243 0.21 10.70 6.23
N HIS A 244 0.78 10.01 7.23
CA HIS A 244 0.52 10.31 8.63
C HIS A 244 1.50 11.29 9.28
N SER A 245 2.70 11.53 8.74
CA SER A 245 3.70 12.36 9.43
C SER A 245 3.50 13.86 9.21
N GLY A 246 3.19 14.25 7.97
CA GLY A 246 3.13 15.65 7.54
C GLY A 246 1.70 16.18 7.36
N ARG A 247 1.58 17.45 6.95
CA ARG A 247 0.30 18.03 6.49
C ARG A 247 -0.04 17.60 5.06
N LYS A 248 0.99 17.34 4.25
CA LYS A 248 0.87 16.84 2.89
C LYS A 248 1.53 15.46 2.82
N PRO A 249 0.96 14.51 2.09
CA PRO A 249 1.58 13.22 1.91
C PRO A 249 2.90 13.35 1.14
N MET A 250 3.81 12.40 1.31
CA MET A 250 5.09 12.33 0.58
C MET A 250 5.33 10.95 0.02
N PHE A 251 6.03 10.87 -1.12
CA PHE A 251 6.48 9.60 -1.66
C PHE A 251 7.52 8.91 -0.76
N TYR A 252 7.35 7.61 -0.50
CA TYR A 252 8.24 6.85 0.39
C TYR A 252 9.72 6.90 -0.04
N GLY A 253 9.97 7.09 -1.34
CA GLY A 253 11.32 7.18 -1.91
C GLY A 253 12.11 8.42 -1.47
N TYR A 254 11.47 9.41 -0.84
CA TYR A 254 12.16 10.53 -0.23
C TYR A 254 12.77 10.15 1.12
N ALA A 255 14.00 10.58 1.37
CA ALA A 255 14.72 10.30 2.61
C ALA A 255 13.97 10.76 3.87
N GLN A 256 13.23 11.87 3.78
CA GLN A 256 12.46 12.46 4.87
C GLN A 256 11.07 11.84 5.08
N ALA A 257 10.58 11.02 4.16
CA ALA A 257 9.28 10.36 4.32
C ALA A 257 9.29 9.40 5.51
N VAL A 258 8.18 9.36 6.25
CA VAL A 258 7.98 8.46 7.39
C VAL A 258 6.89 7.46 7.03
N SER A 259 7.29 6.29 6.58
CA SER A 259 6.36 5.23 6.14
C SER A 259 5.95 4.34 7.29
N SER A 260 4.69 3.86 7.25
CA SER A 260 4.24 2.76 8.10
C SER A 260 4.71 1.45 7.48
N LEU A 261 5.43 0.64 8.26
CA LEU A 261 6.08 -0.59 7.82
C LEU A 261 5.52 -1.77 8.62
N LEU A 262 5.13 -2.82 7.91
CA LEU A 262 4.86 -4.14 8.47
C LEU A 262 6.09 -5.03 8.24
N PHE A 263 6.56 -5.68 9.29
CA PHE A 263 7.70 -6.59 9.26
C PHE A 263 7.26 -8.05 9.11
N PHE A 264 8.20 -8.91 8.74
CA PHE A 264 7.95 -10.34 8.55
C PHE A 264 7.57 -11.08 9.84
N ASP A 265 7.90 -10.54 11.02
CA ASP A 265 7.42 -11.05 12.32
C ASP A 265 5.98 -10.61 12.66
N GLY A 266 5.34 -9.81 11.80
CA GLY A 266 3.99 -9.28 12.00
C GLY A 266 3.93 -7.98 12.80
N SER A 267 5.05 -7.45 13.29
CA SER A 267 5.10 -6.16 13.97
C SER A 267 4.91 -5.00 12.99
N VAL A 268 4.34 -3.89 13.48
CA VAL A 268 4.11 -2.68 12.69
C VAL A 268 4.72 -1.48 13.41
N SER A 269 5.55 -0.73 12.70
CA SER A 269 6.14 0.51 13.21
C SER A 269 6.33 1.53 12.08
N MET A 270 6.63 2.77 12.46
CA MET A 270 6.91 3.84 11.51
C MET A 270 8.39 4.20 11.56
N HIS A 271 9.00 4.33 10.39
CA HIS A 271 10.41 4.68 10.26
C HIS A 271 10.57 5.76 9.20
N ARG A 272 11.53 6.66 9.42
CA ARG A 272 11.95 7.58 8.36
C ARG A 272 12.75 6.80 7.33
N SER A 273 12.51 7.01 6.03
CA SER A 273 13.22 6.27 4.98
C SER A 273 14.74 6.38 5.10
N SER A 274 15.29 7.53 5.52
CA SER A 274 16.73 7.71 5.76
C SER A 274 17.31 6.89 6.92
N GLU A 275 16.47 6.37 7.82
CA GLU A 275 16.88 5.50 8.93
C GLU A 275 16.97 4.01 8.50
N THR A 276 16.63 3.73 7.24
CA THR A 276 16.55 2.38 6.69
C THR A 276 17.63 2.15 5.64
N ASN A 277 18.03 0.90 5.45
CA ASN A 277 19.02 0.56 4.43
C ASN A 277 18.45 0.84 3.04
N ARG A 278 19.30 1.40 2.18
CA ARG A 278 18.96 1.69 0.79
C ARG A 278 18.90 0.40 -0.01
N GLY A 279 17.97 0.33 -0.95
CA GLY A 279 17.87 -0.82 -1.84
C GLY A 279 18.99 -0.84 -2.88
N PHE A 280 19.38 -2.04 -3.28
CA PHE A 280 20.39 -2.37 -4.27
C PHE A 280 19.77 -2.81 -5.59
N LEU A 281 20.60 -2.88 -6.62
CA LEU A 281 20.24 -3.44 -7.92
C LEU A 281 20.30 -4.97 -7.83
N PRO A 282 19.18 -5.71 -7.87
CA PRO A 282 19.18 -7.16 -7.68
C PRO A 282 19.89 -7.91 -8.82
N ASP A 283 19.97 -7.33 -10.02
CA ASP A 283 20.78 -7.90 -11.12
C ASP A 283 22.28 -7.67 -10.97
N SER A 284 22.70 -6.79 -10.05
CA SER A 284 24.10 -6.47 -9.78
C SER A 284 24.30 -6.15 -8.30
N PRO A 285 24.03 -7.13 -7.41
CA PRO A 285 24.00 -6.90 -5.96
C PRO A 285 25.39 -6.59 -5.41
N GLN A 286 26.47 -6.90 -6.15
CA GLN A 286 27.83 -6.57 -5.77
C GLN A 286 28.23 -5.12 -6.10
N SER A 287 27.44 -4.40 -6.90
CA SER A 287 27.75 -3.01 -7.24
C SER A 287 27.74 -2.11 -6.00
N ALA A 288 28.49 -1.01 -6.08
CA ALA A 288 28.43 0.07 -5.08
C ALA A 288 27.18 0.95 -5.26
N GLY A 289 26.44 0.75 -6.36
CA GLY A 289 25.25 1.51 -6.71
C GLY A 289 24.01 1.04 -5.95
N TRP A 290 23.09 1.98 -5.77
CA TRP A 290 21.77 1.77 -5.18
C TRP A 290 20.75 1.68 -6.30
N THR A 291 19.56 1.15 -6.00
CA THR A 291 18.41 1.35 -6.88
C THR A 291 18.06 2.83 -6.86
N ASN A 292 18.31 3.52 -7.96
CA ASN A 292 17.92 4.91 -8.19
C ASN A 292 16.85 4.96 -9.27
N TYR A 293 15.86 5.83 -9.10
CA TYR A 293 14.87 6.07 -10.14
C TYR A 293 14.23 7.46 -10.00
N SER A 294 13.46 7.87 -10.99
CA SER A 294 12.68 9.11 -10.98
C SER A 294 11.28 8.87 -10.44
N TYR A 295 10.90 9.64 -9.43
CA TYR A 295 9.51 9.80 -9.03
C TYR A 295 8.84 10.81 -9.95
N ALA A 296 7.82 10.37 -10.69
CA ALA A 296 7.10 11.16 -11.68
C ALA A 296 5.59 11.11 -11.36
N PRO A 297 5.10 11.94 -10.43
CA PRO A 297 3.71 11.85 -9.98
C PRO A 297 2.74 12.02 -11.16
N ASN A 298 1.61 11.32 -11.07
CA ASN A 298 0.59 11.36 -12.10
C ASN A 298 0.04 12.79 -12.29
N ILE A 299 -0.17 13.20 -13.54
CA ILE A 299 -0.65 14.54 -13.94
C ILE A 299 -2.03 14.91 -13.35
N LEU A 300 -2.85 13.92 -12.95
CA LEU A 300 -4.16 14.18 -12.31
C LEU A 300 -4.09 14.37 -10.78
N GLY A 301 -2.90 14.36 -10.17
CA GLY A 301 -2.72 14.81 -8.78
C GLY A 301 -3.15 13.84 -7.68
N PHE A 302 -3.37 12.56 -7.99
CA PHE A 302 -3.62 11.51 -6.98
C PHE A 302 -2.37 11.18 -6.16
N GLU A 303 -1.22 11.33 -6.80
CA GLU A 303 0.07 11.14 -6.15
C GLU A 303 0.57 12.48 -5.59
N PRO A 304 1.29 12.48 -4.46
CA PRO A 304 1.88 13.71 -3.93
C PRO A 304 2.76 14.41 -4.96
N PRO A 305 2.77 15.76 -5.03
CA PRO A 305 3.70 16.47 -5.91
C PRO A 305 5.16 16.18 -5.54
N THR A 306 6.06 16.42 -6.48
CA THR A 306 7.50 16.37 -6.22
C THR A 306 7.90 17.38 -5.15
N LEU A 307 8.98 17.10 -4.41
CA LEU A 307 9.45 18.00 -3.37
C LEU A 307 10.23 19.19 -3.95
N SER A 308 10.89 18.99 -5.08
CA SER A 308 11.56 20.09 -5.78
C SER A 308 10.61 21.02 -6.55
N GLY A 309 9.35 20.60 -6.75
CA GLY A 309 8.39 21.27 -7.63
C GLY A 309 8.64 21.04 -9.13
N ARG A 310 9.64 20.23 -9.51
CA ARG A 310 9.88 19.82 -10.91
C ARG A 310 8.93 18.71 -11.35
N PRO A 311 8.80 18.41 -12.65
CA PRO A 311 7.96 17.28 -13.10
C PRO A 311 8.39 15.92 -12.52
N THR A 312 9.68 15.75 -12.25
CA THR A 312 10.24 14.51 -11.69
C THR A 312 11.32 14.81 -10.66
N ASP A 313 11.43 13.97 -9.63
CA ASP A 313 12.52 14.00 -8.64
C ASP A 313 13.33 12.70 -8.64
N PRO A 314 14.66 12.75 -8.58
CA PRO A 314 15.47 11.55 -8.37
C PRO A 314 15.30 11.05 -6.93
N VAL A 315 15.06 9.75 -6.78
CA VAL A 315 14.80 9.09 -5.51
C VAL A 315 15.56 7.77 -5.42
N ILE A 316 15.73 7.29 -4.18
CA ILE A 316 16.37 6.01 -3.88
C ILE A 316 15.29 4.98 -3.54
N GLY A 317 15.48 3.74 -3.98
CA GLY A 317 14.58 2.64 -3.69
C GLY A 317 14.78 2.06 -2.30
N TYR A 318 14.07 2.57 -1.30
CA TYR A 318 13.99 1.95 0.03
C TYR A 318 13.09 0.69 0.02
N TYR A 319 13.33 -0.26 0.92
CA TYR A 319 12.52 -1.47 1.14
C TYR A 319 12.42 -2.47 -0.03
N ARG A 320 13.07 -2.19 -1.17
CA ARG A 320 12.86 -2.98 -2.40
C ARG A 320 13.66 -4.27 -2.43
N TRP A 321 14.98 -4.13 -2.49
CA TRP A 321 15.94 -5.23 -2.48
C TRP A 321 17.13 -4.83 -1.63
N THR A 322 17.38 -5.53 -0.54
CA THR A 322 18.68 -5.44 0.15
C THR A 322 19.71 -6.28 -0.61
N ARG A 323 21.01 -6.11 -0.35
CA ARG A 323 22.06 -6.87 -1.03
C ARG A 323 21.91 -8.38 -0.79
N GLY A 324 21.41 -8.74 0.39
CA GLY A 324 21.05 -10.12 0.74
C GLY A 324 19.64 -10.55 0.36
N GLY A 325 18.87 -9.73 -0.36
CA GLY A 325 17.45 -10.01 -0.65
C GLY A 325 16.66 -10.26 0.64
N LEU A 326 15.93 -11.37 0.75
CA LEU A 326 15.20 -11.71 1.99
C LEU A 326 16.11 -11.93 3.22
N ARG A 327 17.41 -12.18 3.01
CA ARG A 327 18.38 -12.35 4.10
C ARG A 327 19.03 -11.05 4.55
N GLY A 328 18.68 -9.92 3.93
CA GLY A 328 19.17 -8.61 4.34
C GLY A 328 18.35 -7.98 5.47
N ILE A 329 18.82 -6.83 5.94
CA ILE A 329 18.18 -6.02 6.99
C ILE A 329 17.71 -4.72 6.35
N ASP A 330 16.45 -4.33 6.56
CA ASP A 330 15.95 -3.04 6.12
C ASP A 330 16.08 -1.98 7.22
N VAL A 331 15.84 -2.33 8.50
CA VAL A 331 15.74 -1.37 9.61
C VAL A 331 16.59 -1.79 10.82
N ASN A 332 17.12 -0.81 11.56
CA ASN A 332 17.85 -1.03 12.83
C ASN A 332 19.05 -1.97 12.74
N GLY A 333 19.75 -2.00 11.60
CA GLY A 333 20.94 -2.80 11.41
C GLY A 333 21.73 -2.39 10.19
N ARG A 334 22.99 -2.82 10.12
CA ARG A 334 23.85 -2.54 8.96
C ARG A 334 23.52 -3.48 7.80
N GLU A 335 23.73 -3.00 6.58
CA GLU A 335 23.61 -3.81 5.39
C GLU A 335 24.50 -5.07 5.48
N ILE A 336 23.92 -6.22 5.16
CA ILE A 336 24.64 -7.50 5.20
C ILE A 336 25.26 -7.76 3.83
N ASN A 337 26.57 -7.91 3.81
CA ASN A 337 27.27 -8.34 2.60
C ASN A 337 27.13 -9.86 2.42
N THR A 338 26.24 -10.27 1.51
CA THR A 338 26.00 -11.67 1.18
C THR A 338 26.99 -12.26 0.17
N SER A 339 28.02 -11.53 -0.28
CA SER A 339 29.08 -12.06 -1.18
C SER A 339 29.77 -13.32 -0.65
N ARG A 340 29.75 -13.55 0.67
CA ARG A 340 30.33 -14.71 1.34
C ARG A 340 29.38 -15.91 1.50
N TRP A 341 28.11 -15.75 1.15
CA TRP A 341 27.06 -16.76 1.32
C TRP A 341 26.92 -17.47 -0.03
N ARG A 342 27.97 -18.21 -0.42
CA ARG A 342 27.96 -19.06 -1.62
C ARG A 342 27.55 -20.47 -1.26
#